data_AF-A0AAP0PA53-F1
#
_entry.id   AF-A0AAP0PA53-F1
#
_cell.length_a   1.000
_cell.length_b   1.000
_cell.length_c   1.000
_cell.angle_alpha   90.00
_cell.angle_beta   90.00
_cell.angle_gamma   90.00
#
_symmetry.space_group_name_H-M   'P 1'
#
loop_
_entity.id
_entity.type
_entity.pdbx_description
1 polymer ?
#
loop_
_entity_poly.entity_id
_entity_poly.type
_entity_poly.pdbx_seq_one_letter_code
_entity_poly.pdbx_strand_id
1 'polypeptide(L)' 'MDQQELLTHIEDFFDTLYITEGATPDDEIMSLIHLKITPIEARVLQAQVTEEEIYHATFALHPTKCPEPNGFTAQFYH' A
#
# COMPACT_ATOMS: atom_id res chain seq x y z
N MET A 1 -31.90 19.48 -18.69
CA MET A 1 -30.85 18.87 -17.87
C MET A 1 -29.86 19.99 -17.57
N ASP A 2 -29.82 20.40 -16.31
CA ASP A 2 -28.98 21.49 -15.83
C ASP A 2 -27.52 21.02 -15.68
N GLN A 3 -26.54 21.91 -15.76
CA GLN A 3 -25.13 21.56 -15.58
C GLN A 3 -24.87 21.03 -14.17
N GLN A 4 -25.56 21.58 -13.17
CA GLN A 4 -25.48 21.13 -11.78
C GLN A 4 -25.96 19.68 -11.63
N GLU A 5 -27.06 19.34 -12.30
CA GLU A 5 -27.68 18.02 -12.30
C GLU A 5 -26.78 16.97 -12.97
N LEU A 6 -26.08 17.35 -14.05
CA LEU A 6 -25.09 16.50 -14.70
C LEU A 6 -23.90 16.18 -13.78
N LEU A 7 -23.40 17.18 -13.05
CA LEU A 7 -22.25 17.01 -12.17
C LEU A 7 -22.56 16.07 -11.01
N THR A 8 -23.70 16.25 -10.34
CA THR A 8 -24.16 15.35 -9.28
C THR A 8 -24.31 13.92 -9.79
N HIS A 9 -24.86 13.74 -11.00
CA HIS A 9 -25.00 12.40 -11.57
C HIS A 9 -23.66 11.72 -11.87
N ILE A 10 -22.64 12.50 -12.27
CA ILE A 10 -21.29 11.99 -12.49
C ILE A 10 -20.62 11.61 -11.17
N GLU A 11 -20.76 12.45 -10.14
CA GLU A 11 -20.23 12.18 -8.80
C GLU A 11 -20.85 10.89 -8.22
N ASP A 12 -22.18 10.79 -8.22
CA ASP A 12 -22.90 9.60 -7.73
C ASP A 12 -22.51 8.33 -8.49
N PHE A 13 -22.31 8.44 -9.81
CA PHE A 13 -21.88 7.31 -10.65
C PHE A 13 -20.49 6.81 -10.27
N PHE A 14 -19.51 7.71 -10.11
CA PHE A 14 -18.15 7.32 -9.76
C PHE A 14 -18.01 6.90 -8.31
N ASP A 15 -18.75 7.52 -7.39
CA ASP A 15 -18.83 7.06 -6.00
C ASP A 15 -19.35 5.62 -5.97
N THR A 16 -20.43 5.32 -6.68
CA THR A 16 -20.95 3.94 -6.79
C THR A 16 -19.97 2.99 -7.49
N LEU A 17 -19.28 3.43 -8.53
CA LEU A 17 -18.34 2.61 -9.30
C LEU A 17 -17.08 2.24 -8.50
N TYR A 18 -16.60 3.15 -7.64
CA TYR A 18 -15.40 2.96 -6.84
C TYR A 18 -15.69 2.50 -5.41
N ILE A 19 -16.94 2.52 -4.97
CA ILE A 19 -17.37 1.73 -3.83
C ILE A 19 -17.16 0.26 -4.21
N THR A 20 -16.22 -0.37 -3.52
CA THR A 20 -15.96 -1.81 -3.58
C THR A 20 -17.09 -2.56 -2.85
N GLU A 21 -18.34 -2.33 -3.25
CA GLU A 21 -19.47 -3.09 -2.73
C GLU A 21 -19.48 -4.46 -3.40
N GLY A 22 -19.26 -5.50 -2.60
CA GLY A 22 -19.56 -6.88 -3.00
C GLY A 22 -18.45 -7.66 -3.69
N ALA A 23 -17.20 -7.18 -3.69
CA ALA A 23 -16.07 -8.08 -3.92
C ALA A 23 -15.83 -8.93 -2.66
N THR A 24 -16.81 -9.76 -2.29
CA THR A 24 -16.51 -10.91 -1.42
C THR A 24 -15.50 -11.74 -2.19
N PRO A 25 -14.29 -11.95 -1.66
CA PRO A 25 -13.34 -12.84 -2.29
C PRO A 25 -14.05 -14.16 -2.55
N ASP A 26 -14.16 -14.56 -3.81
CA ASP A 26 -14.74 -15.85 -4.17
C ASP A 26 -13.83 -16.91 -3.54
N ASP A 27 -14.36 -17.67 -2.57
CA ASP A 27 -13.60 -18.67 -1.83
C ASP A 27 -12.98 -19.70 -2.78
N GLU A 28 -13.61 -19.99 -3.94
CA GLU A 28 -13.04 -20.85 -4.97
C GLU A 28 -11.79 -20.21 -5.59
N ILE A 29 -11.86 -18.93 -5.96
CA ILE A 29 -10.71 -18.20 -6.52
C ILE A 29 -9.60 -18.04 -5.48
N MET A 30 -9.94 -17.74 -4.24
CA MET A 30 -8.97 -17.60 -3.14
C MET A 30 -8.25 -18.92 -2.83
N SER A 31 -8.95 -20.06 -2.97
CA SER A 31 -8.34 -21.38 -2.79
C SER A 31 -7.27 -21.72 -3.83
N LEU A 32 -7.31 -21.09 -5.02
CA LEU A 32 -6.30 -21.24 -6.07
C LEU A 32 -5.01 -20.45 -5.76
N ILE A 33 -5.08 -19.47 -4.85
CA ILE A 33 -3.94 -18.68 -4.42
C ILE A 33 -3.12 -19.51 -3.42
N HIS A 34 -2.03 -20.08 -3.92
CA HIS A 34 -1.12 -20.84 -3.08
C HIS A 34 -0.26 -19.89 -2.24
N LEU A 35 -0.24 -20.11 -0.93
CA LEU A 35 0.67 -19.41 -0.02
C LEU A 35 2.11 -19.77 -0.39
N LYS A 36 2.89 -18.79 -0.84
CA LYS A 36 4.30 -18.97 -1.22
C LYS A 36 5.28 -18.82 -0.06
N ILE A 37 4.79 -18.43 1.11
CA ILE A 37 5.62 -18.18 2.29
C ILE A 37 5.52 -19.34 3.27
N THR A 38 6.66 -19.71 3.83
CA THR A 38 6.76 -20.64 4.94
C THR A 38 6.21 -19.99 6.23
N PRO A 39 5.83 -20.80 7.24
CA PRO A 39 5.38 -20.27 8.53
C PRO A 39 6.41 -19.35 9.21
N ILE A 40 7.70 -19.61 8.97
CA ILE A 40 8.81 -18.80 9.51
C ILE A 40 8.84 -17.44 8.81
N GLU A 41 8.76 -17.41 7.48
CA GLU A 41 8.72 -16.15 6.72
C GLU A 41 7.48 -15.33 7.07
N ALA A 42 6.32 -15.96 7.24
CA ALA A 42 5.11 -15.29 7.70
C ALA A 42 5.31 -14.62 9.07
N ARG A 43 5.99 -15.32 9.99
CA ARG A 43 6.30 -14.77 11.32
C ARG A 43 7.26 -13.59 11.26
N VAL A 44 8.24 -13.63 10.35
CA VAL A 44 9.18 -12.52 10.14
C VAL A 44 8.45 -11.31 9.54
N LEU A 45 7.59 -11.53 8.54
CA LEU A 45 6.80 -10.45 7.91
C LEU A 45 5.79 -9.80 8.87
N GLN A 46 5.33 -10.53 9.88
CA GLN A 46 4.42 -10.04 10.93
C GLN A 46 5.15 -9.49 12.17
N ALA A 47 6.48 -9.56 12.21
CA ALA A 47 7.26 -9.04 13.33
C ALA A 47 7.16 -7.51 13.39
N GLN A 48 7.27 -6.95 14.59
CA GLN A 48 7.40 -5.50 14.74
C GLN A 48 8.74 -5.05 14.18
N VAL A 49 8.72 -3.98 13.39
CA VAL A 49 9.94 -3.36 12.87
C VAL A 49 10.74 -2.78 14.03
N THR A 50 12.04 -3.08 14.05
CA THR A 50 12.97 -2.61 15.07
C THR A 50 13.76 -1.38 14.61
N GLU A 51 14.29 -0.59 15.55
CA GLU A 51 15.13 0.57 15.23
C GLU A 51 16.41 0.18 14.46
N GLU A 52 16.96 -1.00 14.77
CA GLU A 52 18.14 -1.57 14.09
C GLU A 52 17.84 -1.85 12.61
N GLU A 53 16.68 -2.44 12.30
CA GLU A 53 16.24 -2.66 10.92
C GLU A 53 16.01 -1.35 10.16
N ILE A 54 15.43 -0.34 10.81
CA ILE A 54 15.26 1.00 10.22
C ILE A 54 16.62 1.62 9.90
N TYR A 55 17.57 1.55 10.83
CA TYR A 55 18.93 2.03 10.62
C TYR A 55 19.58 1.32 9.44
N HIS A 56 19.60 -0.01 9.44
CA HIS A 56 20.20 -0.78 8.35
C HIS A 56 19.53 -0.52 6.99
N ALA A 57 18.19 -0.48 6.94
CA ALA A 57 17.46 -0.18 5.71
C ALA A 57 17.80 1.22 5.18
N THR A 58 17.89 2.23 6.05
CA THR A 58 18.20 3.61 5.67
C THR A 58 19.56 3.72 4.97
N PHE A 59 20.57 3.00 5.46
CA PHE A 59 21.91 3.00 4.85
C PHE A 59 22.09 1.96 3.73
N ALA A 60 21.21 0.98 3.62
CA ALA A 60 21.16 0.04 2.50
C ALA A 60 20.46 0.64 1.25
N LEU A 61 19.67 1.70 1.43
CA LEU A 61 19.09 2.46 0.32
C LEU A 61 20.16 3.25 -0.43
N HIS A 62 20.04 3.34 -1.76
CA HIS A 62 20.92 4.17 -2.58
C HIS A 62 20.91 5.62 -2.06
N PRO A 63 22.04 6.37 -2.06
CA PRO A 63 22.16 7.70 -1.43
C PRO A 63 21.18 8.77 -1.89
N THR A 64 20.38 8.50 -2.93
CA THR A 64 19.37 9.38 -3.50
C THR A 64 17.93 9.00 -3.14
N LYS A 65 17.70 7.88 -2.46
CA LYS A 65 16.38 7.49 -1.99
C LYS A 65 16.10 8.15 -0.64
N CYS A 66 15.07 8.99 -0.60
CA CYS A 66 14.61 9.64 0.62
C CYS A 66 13.63 8.71 1.37
N PRO A 67 13.86 8.42 2.66
CA PRO A 67 12.97 7.56 3.44
C PRO A 67 11.79 8.31 4.08
N GLU A 68 11.79 9.65 4.11
CA GLU A 68 10.77 10.46 4.80
C GLU A 68 9.97 11.37 3.84
N PRO A 69 8.77 11.84 4.21
CA PRO A 69 7.97 12.77 3.38
C PRO A 69 8.63 14.13 3.13
N ASN A 70 9.72 14.43 3.84
CA ASN A 70 10.45 15.69 3.82
C ASN A 70 11.46 15.81 2.66
N GLY A 71 11.76 14.73 1.93
CA GLY A 71 12.58 14.77 0.72
C GLY A 71 14.09 14.87 0.93
N PHE A 72 14.60 14.78 2.16
CA PHE A 72 16.05 14.84 2.42
C PHE A 72 16.71 13.46 2.30
N THR A 73 17.80 13.39 1.55
CA THR A 73 18.60 12.18 1.40
C THR A 73 19.63 12.05 2.52
N ALA A 74 20.16 10.84 2.73
CA ALA A 74 21.20 10.60 3.74
C ALA A 74 22.44 11.51 3.57
N GLN A 75 22.71 12.03 2.36
CA GLN A 75 23.80 12.96 2.08
C GLN A 75 23.60 14.36 2.67
N PHE A 76 22.37 14.74 3.05
CA PHE A 76 22.09 16.06 3.63
C PHE A 76 22.68 16.24 5.03
N TYR A 77 22.86 15.14 5.77
CA TYR A 77 23.30 15.15 7.17
C TYR A 77 24.81 14.95 7.35
N HIS A 78 25.59 15.15 6.29
CA HIS A 78 27.04 14.94 6.26
C HIS A 78 27.84 16.23 6.42
#